data_AF-A0A929M8P9-F1
#
_entry.id   AF-A0A929M8P9-F1
#
_cell.length_a   1.000
_cell.length_b   1.000
_cell.length_c   1.000
_cell.angle_alpha   90.00
_cell.angle_beta   90.00
_cell.angle_gamma   90.00
#
_symmetry.space_group_name_H-M   'P 1'
#
loop_
_entity.id
_entity.type
_entity.pdbx_description
1 polymer ?
#
loop_
_entity_poly.entity_id
_entity_poly.type
_entity_poly.pdbx_seq_one_letter_code
_entity_poly.pdbx_strand_id
1 'polypeptide(L)'
;MKDQILEILSRSNVFLTGGGGVGKSYLTASIIRHYKENFKNVVILGSTGISAVSLGGVSLHSFFKFGYCKDYEELRRLDYRQKDKLSKLRNMLDACDLLVIDEISMVSSNVMEMIRYRLLTSKFKGRVLIVGDFYQLPPVQKEQNESKLFNFLYAFNSSAWEDMKFTNIELLVSKRTNDLKFYKILSRLRVGELDDEMMAYIESLRVDAIEPD
;
A
#
# COMPACT_ATOMS: atom_id res chain seq x y z
N MET A 1 2.88 -10.71 -17.61
CA MET A 1 2.82 -9.77 -16.48
C MET A 1 2.96 -10.48 -15.13
N LYS A 2 2.03 -11.37 -14.71
CA LYS A 2 2.16 -12.11 -13.44
C LYS A 2 3.53 -12.78 -13.28
N ASP A 3 3.93 -13.58 -14.26
CA ASP A 3 5.17 -14.37 -14.18
C ASP A 3 6.41 -13.47 -14.13
N GLN A 4 6.39 -12.33 -14.81
CA GLN A 4 7.45 -11.33 -14.74
C GLN A 4 7.58 -10.73 -13.32
N ILE A 5 6.45 -10.44 -12.65
CA ILE A 5 6.49 -9.95 -11.27
C ILE A 5 6.99 -11.04 -10.33
N LEU A 6 6.61 -12.31 -10.54
CA LEU A 6 7.11 -13.44 -9.74
C LEU A 6 8.62 -13.60 -9.89
N GLU A 7 9.15 -13.49 -11.12
CA GLU A 7 10.59 -13.51 -11.39
C GLU A 7 11.32 -12.32 -10.73
N ILE A 8 10.71 -11.13 -10.73
CA ILE A 8 11.31 -9.98 -10.03
C ILE A 8 11.27 -10.20 -8.52
N LEU A 9 10.15 -10.67 -7.96
CA LEU A 9 10.01 -10.96 -6.54
C LEU A 9 11.01 -12.01 -6.05
N SER A 10 11.43 -12.97 -6.89
CA SER A 10 12.44 -13.95 -6.47
C SER A 10 13.80 -13.30 -6.17
N ARG A 11 14.10 -12.12 -6.75
CA ARG A 11 15.37 -11.41 -6.60
C ARG A 11 15.28 -10.09 -5.80
N SER A 12 14.16 -9.39 -5.81
CA SER A 12 14.01 -8.06 -5.21
C SER A 12 12.63 -7.83 -4.60
N ASN A 13 12.50 -6.77 -3.79
CA ASN A 13 11.20 -6.27 -3.37
C ASN A 13 10.55 -5.52 -4.53
N VAL A 14 9.22 -5.47 -4.56
CA VAL A 14 8.47 -4.85 -5.66
C VAL A 14 7.53 -3.77 -5.14
N PHE A 15 7.55 -2.62 -5.82
CA PHE A 15 6.49 -1.63 -5.74
C PHE A 15 5.64 -1.70 -7.00
N LEU A 16 4.38 -2.14 -6.84
CA LEU A 16 3.41 -2.23 -7.92
C LEU A 16 2.47 -1.03 -7.87
N THR A 17 2.51 -0.21 -8.92
CA THR A 17 1.71 1.02 -9.04
C THR A 17 0.95 1.08 -10.37
N GLY A 18 0.20 2.16 -10.56
CA GLY A 18 -0.62 2.42 -11.73
C GLY A 18 -1.96 3.03 -11.33
N GLY A 19 -2.66 3.62 -12.30
CA GLY A 19 -3.90 4.36 -12.06
C GLY A 19 -5.06 3.52 -11.52
N GLY A 20 -6.20 4.17 -11.27
CA GLY A 20 -7.45 3.49 -10.94
C GLY A 20 -7.86 2.50 -12.03
N GLY A 21 -8.28 1.28 -11.64
CA GLY A 21 -8.87 0.32 -12.57
C GLY A 21 -7.89 -0.43 -13.51
N VAL A 22 -6.58 -0.27 -13.36
CA VAL A 22 -5.57 -0.99 -14.18
C VAL A 22 -5.32 -2.44 -13.76
N GLY A 23 -6.05 -2.94 -12.75
CA GLY A 23 -5.99 -4.34 -12.32
C GLY A 23 -4.93 -4.67 -11.26
N LYS A 24 -4.43 -3.68 -10.50
CA LYS A 24 -3.47 -3.88 -9.39
C LYS A 24 -3.94 -4.99 -8.43
N SER A 25 -5.12 -4.84 -7.82
CA SER A 25 -5.64 -5.80 -6.83
C SER A 25 -5.86 -7.21 -7.41
N TYR A 26 -6.28 -7.30 -8.68
CA TYR A 26 -6.40 -8.59 -9.38
C TYR A 26 -5.05 -9.29 -9.53
N LEU A 27 -4.02 -8.54 -9.94
CA LEU A 27 -2.67 -9.07 -10.11
C LEU A 27 -2.05 -9.47 -8.77
N THR A 28 -2.23 -8.65 -7.73
CA THR A 28 -1.84 -8.94 -6.35
C THR A 28 -2.49 -10.23 -5.85
N ALA A 29 -3.80 -10.39 -6.05
CA ALA A 29 -4.52 -11.61 -5.67
C ALA A 29 -3.98 -12.85 -6.40
N SER A 30 -3.62 -12.72 -7.68
CA SER A 30 -3.02 -13.81 -8.46
C SER A 30 -1.62 -14.20 -7.98
N ILE A 31 -0.80 -13.23 -7.57
CA ILE A 31 0.52 -13.46 -6.95
C ILE A 31 0.37 -14.15 -5.59
N ILE A 32 -0.52 -13.65 -4.74
CA ILE A 32 -0.83 -14.25 -3.43
C ILE A 32 -1.25 -15.70 -3.60
N ARG A 33 -2.15 -15.99 -4.54
CA ARG A 33 -2.61 -17.35 -4.84
C ARG A 33 -1.43 -18.25 -5.23
N HIS A 34 -0.56 -17.79 -6.12
CA HIS A 34 0.61 -18.55 -6.54
C HIS A 34 1.53 -18.91 -5.37
N TYR A 35 1.84 -17.96 -4.49
CA TYR A 35 2.66 -18.26 -3.30
C TYR A 35 1.99 -19.31 -2.40
N LYS A 36 0.68 -19.16 -2.13
CA LYS A 36 -0.07 -20.11 -1.30
C LYS A 36 -0.12 -21.52 -1.91
N GLU A 37 -0.34 -21.64 -3.21
CA GLU A 37 -0.34 -22.91 -3.95
C GLU A 37 1.03 -23.62 -3.91
N ASN A 38 2.11 -22.86 -3.73
CA ASN A 38 3.48 -23.37 -3.57
C ASN A 38 3.90 -23.51 -2.09
N PHE A 39 2.93 -23.60 -1.17
CA PHE A 39 3.15 -23.77 0.27
C PHE A 39 4.04 -22.69 0.91
N LYS A 40 3.99 -21.46 0.36
CA LYS A 40 4.69 -20.29 0.89
C LYS A 40 3.82 -19.52 1.85
N ASN A 41 4.43 -19.01 2.92
CA ASN A 41 3.76 -18.19 3.93
C ASN A 41 3.60 -16.76 3.42
N VAL A 42 2.35 -16.31 3.30
CA VAL A 42 2.02 -14.96 2.83
C VAL A 42 1.31 -14.20 3.92
N VAL A 43 1.83 -13.01 4.26
CA VAL A 43 1.16 -12.05 5.12
C VAL A 43 0.57 -10.95 4.24
N ILE A 44 -0.72 -10.69 4.38
CA ILE A 44 -1.46 -9.71 3.57
C ILE A 44 -1.94 -8.59 4.48
N LEU A 45 -1.48 -7.37 4.20
CA LEU A 45 -1.79 -6.18 4.96
C LEU A 45 -2.42 -5.10 4.09
N GLY A 46 -3.25 -4.26 4.70
CA GLY A 46 -3.73 -3.00 4.12
C GLY A 46 -3.46 -1.82 5.06
N SER A 47 -3.36 -0.61 4.50
CA SER A 47 -3.26 0.62 5.29
C SER A 47 -4.53 0.92 6.08
N THR A 48 -5.69 0.46 5.59
CA THR A 48 -7.00 0.55 6.24
C THR A 48 -7.59 -0.83 6.48
N GLY A 49 -8.61 -0.93 7.35
CA GLY A 49 -9.33 -2.19 7.56
C GLY A 49 -10.03 -2.69 6.30
N ILE A 50 -10.64 -1.79 5.53
CA ILE A 50 -11.38 -2.12 4.31
C ILE A 50 -10.45 -2.65 3.21
N SER A 51 -9.33 -1.97 2.96
CA SER A 51 -8.33 -2.43 1.97
C SER A 51 -7.75 -3.80 2.35
N ALA A 52 -7.43 -3.99 3.62
CA ALA A 52 -6.94 -5.27 4.11
C ALA A 52 -7.95 -6.41 3.88
N VAL A 53 -9.22 -6.21 4.25
CA VAL A 53 -10.28 -7.22 4.10
C VAL A 53 -10.50 -7.58 2.62
N SER A 54 -10.37 -6.62 1.70
CA SER A 54 -10.55 -6.87 0.26
C SER A 54 -9.63 -7.95 -0.30
N LEU A 55 -8.41 -8.10 0.26
CA LEU A 55 -7.45 -9.15 -0.11
C LEU A 55 -7.40 -10.30 0.91
N GLY A 56 -8.32 -10.35 1.87
CA GLY A 56 -8.34 -11.36 2.94
C GLY A 56 -7.23 -11.22 3.98
N GLY A 57 -6.76 -9.98 4.19
CA GLY A 57 -5.71 -9.61 5.13
C GLY A 57 -6.21 -8.88 6.37
N VAL A 58 -5.27 -8.25 7.09
CA VAL A 58 -5.54 -7.42 8.28
C VAL A 58 -4.85 -6.06 8.18
N SER A 59 -5.25 -5.07 8.97
CA SER A 59 -4.59 -3.77 8.92
C SER A 59 -3.12 -3.87 9.39
N LEU A 60 -2.22 -3.13 8.73
CA LEU A 60 -0.80 -3.13 9.08
C LEU A 60 -0.56 -2.70 10.54
N HIS A 61 -1.34 -1.75 11.05
CA HIS A 61 -1.23 -1.27 12.43
C HIS A 61 -1.51 -2.37 13.44
N SER A 62 -2.54 -3.19 13.19
CA SER A 62 -2.92 -4.29 14.07
C SER A 62 -1.93 -5.45 13.98
N PHE A 63 -1.48 -5.79 12.77
CA PHE A 63 -0.51 -6.87 12.56
C PHE A 63 0.82 -6.58 13.26
N PHE A 64 1.43 -5.43 12.98
CA PHE A 64 2.75 -5.06 13.50
C PHE A 64 2.76 -4.59 14.96
N LYS A 65 1.61 -4.57 15.64
CA LYS A 65 1.48 -4.15 17.04
C LYS A 65 2.05 -2.74 17.26
N PHE A 66 1.64 -1.81 16.41
CA PHE A 66 2.04 -0.39 16.50
C PHE A 66 1.30 0.35 17.62
N GLY A 67 0.11 -0.10 18.01
CA GLY A 67 -0.73 0.67 18.93
C GLY A 67 -1.02 2.05 18.36
N TYR A 68 -0.85 3.09 19.18
CA TYR A 68 -1.02 4.49 18.79
C TYR A 68 0.32 5.22 18.60
N CYS A 69 1.43 4.49 18.45
CA CYS A 69 2.75 5.08 18.27
C CYS A 69 2.83 5.90 16.98
N LYS A 70 3.44 7.09 17.09
CA LYS A 70 3.62 8.02 15.97
C LYS A 70 4.91 7.75 15.18
N ASP A 71 5.89 7.15 15.82
CA ASP A 71 7.22 6.88 15.28
C ASP A 71 7.87 5.65 15.93
N TYR A 72 9.06 5.30 15.44
CA TYR A 72 9.78 4.12 15.90
C TYR A 72 10.31 4.24 17.33
N GLU A 73 10.56 5.45 17.85
CA GLU A 73 11.06 5.65 19.22
C GLU A 73 9.96 5.38 20.24
N GLU A 74 8.74 5.88 19.98
CA GLU A 74 7.56 5.52 20.76
C GLU A 74 7.30 4.01 20.70
N LEU A 75 7.43 3.40 19.52
CA LEU A 75 7.24 1.96 19.34
C LEU A 75 8.24 1.13 20.15
N ARG A 76 9.52 1.54 20.15
CA ARG A 76 10.58 0.88 20.93
C ARG A 76 10.30 0.94 22.43
N ARG A 77 9.71 2.02 22.93
CA ARG A 77 9.27 2.12 24.34
C ARG A 77 8.07 1.23 24.63
N LEU A 78 7.11 1.14 23.70
CA LEU A 78 5.95 0.27 23.84
C LEU A 78 6.35 -1.22 23.92
N ASP A 79 7.39 -1.62 23.19
CA ASP A 79 7.86 -3.01 23.10
C ASP A 79 8.16 -3.66 24.46
N TYR A 80 8.64 -2.89 25.44
CA TYR A 80 8.87 -3.38 26.81
C TYR A 80 7.60 -3.95 27.47
N ARG A 81 6.42 -3.47 27.07
CA ARG A 81 5.10 -3.85 27.61
C ARG A 81 4.38 -4.93 26.81
N GLN A 82 4.95 -5.40 25.70
CA GLN A 82 4.27 -6.33 24.79
C GLN A 82 5.11 -7.53 24.34
N LYS A 83 6.11 -7.93 25.13
CA LYS A 83 7.08 -9.00 24.80
C LYS A 83 6.45 -10.27 24.23
N ASP A 84 5.37 -10.79 24.84
CA ASP A 84 4.71 -12.02 24.37
C ASP A 84 4.01 -11.86 23.01
N LYS A 85 3.48 -10.67 22.73
CA LYS A 85 2.89 -10.38 21.41
C LYS A 85 3.98 -10.27 20.35
N LEU A 86 5.14 -9.72 20.72
CA LEU A 86 6.29 -9.57 19.83
C LEU A 86 6.98 -10.88 19.51
N SER A 87 7.05 -11.83 20.44
CA SER A 87 7.60 -13.15 20.15
C SER A 87 6.79 -13.88 19.08
N LYS A 88 5.45 -13.82 19.15
CA LYS A 88 4.56 -14.36 18.13
C LYS A 88 4.71 -13.65 16.78
N LEU A 89 4.72 -12.32 16.79
CA LEU A 89 4.92 -11.51 15.57
C LEU A 89 6.26 -11.85 14.91
N ARG A 90 7.33 -11.98 15.71
CA ARG A 90 8.65 -12.34 15.23
C ARG A 90 8.65 -13.71 14.55
N ASN A 91 8.02 -14.72 15.15
CA ASN A 91 7.93 -16.05 14.53
C ASN A 91 7.14 -16.01 13.21
N MET A 92 6.06 -15.23 13.15
CA MET A 92 5.28 -15.06 11.91
C MET A 92 6.10 -14.38 10.81
N LEU A 93 6.86 -13.34 11.15
CA LEU A 93 7.71 -12.62 10.20
C LEU A 93 8.94 -13.42 9.77
N ASP A 94 9.61 -14.16 10.67
CA ASP A 94 10.75 -15.01 10.31
C ASP A 94 10.34 -16.13 9.33
N ALA A 95 9.13 -16.67 9.50
CA ALA A 95 8.57 -17.69 8.60
C ALA A 95 7.93 -17.12 7.32
N CYS A 96 7.77 -15.80 7.19
CA CYS A 96 7.05 -15.18 6.08
C CYS A 96 7.90 -15.14 4.81
N ASP A 97 7.39 -15.70 3.71
CA ASP A 97 8.03 -15.68 2.40
C ASP A 97 7.65 -14.42 1.60
N LEU A 98 6.42 -13.92 1.76
CA LEU A 98 5.90 -12.73 1.08
C LEU A 98 5.06 -11.87 2.01
N LEU A 99 5.49 -10.62 2.21
CA LEU A 99 4.73 -9.57 2.87
C LEU A 99 4.09 -8.67 1.81
N VAL A 100 2.76 -8.63 1.77
CA VAL A 100 1.99 -7.74 0.90
C VAL A 100 1.44 -6.57 1.70
N ILE A 101 1.61 -5.35 1.22
CA ILE A 101 0.99 -4.14 1.79
C ILE A 101 0.23 -3.42 0.68
N ASP A 102 -1.10 -3.44 0.76
CA ASP A 102 -1.98 -2.70 -0.15
C ASP A 102 -2.26 -1.28 0.37
N GLU A 103 -2.61 -0.40 -0.56
CA GLU A 103 -2.85 1.03 -0.33
C GLU A 103 -1.66 1.74 0.36
N ILE A 104 -0.45 1.53 -0.18
CA ILE A 104 0.80 2.12 0.33
C ILE A 104 0.80 3.67 0.30
N SER A 105 -0.06 4.30 -0.51
CA SER A 105 -0.16 5.76 -0.60
C SER A 105 -0.55 6.42 0.72
N MET A 106 -1.33 5.71 1.54
CA MET A 106 -1.77 6.18 2.86
C MET A 106 -0.77 5.88 3.98
N VAL A 107 0.36 5.23 3.68
CA VAL A 107 1.41 4.90 4.65
C VAL A 107 2.41 6.05 4.73
N SER A 108 2.60 6.58 5.94
CA SER A 108 3.56 7.66 6.17
C SER A 108 5.00 7.16 6.28
N SER A 109 5.97 8.05 6.11
CA SER A 109 7.39 7.76 6.32
C SER A 109 7.68 7.15 7.70
N ASN A 110 7.10 7.70 8.77
CA ASN A 110 7.27 7.19 10.13
C ASN A 110 6.72 5.76 10.27
N VAL A 111 5.58 5.47 9.66
CA VAL A 111 5.03 4.11 9.65
C VAL A 111 5.95 3.17 8.87
N MET A 112 6.52 3.64 7.76
CA MET A 112 7.49 2.86 6.99
C MET A 112 8.77 2.54 7.80
N GLU A 113 9.29 3.49 8.59
CA GLU A 113 10.39 3.24 9.52
C GLU A 113 10.02 2.23 10.61
N MET A 114 8.80 2.31 11.16
CA MET A 114 8.31 1.32 12.13
C MET A 114 8.19 -0.09 11.51
N ILE A 115 7.77 -0.20 10.25
CA ILE A 115 7.74 -1.46 9.51
C ILE A 115 9.18 -2.00 9.38
N ARG A 116 10.13 -1.18 8.92
CA ARG A 116 11.54 -1.57 8.83
C ARG A 116 12.08 -2.08 10.17
N TYR A 117 11.82 -1.37 11.26
CA TYR A 117 12.20 -1.79 12.61
C TYR A 117 11.64 -3.18 12.96
N ARG A 118 10.37 -3.47 12.63
CA ARG A 118 9.77 -4.79 12.84
C ARG A 118 10.40 -5.89 12.00
N LEU A 119 10.68 -5.62 10.73
CA LEU A 119 11.30 -6.61 9.84
C LEU A 119 12.73 -6.95 10.30
N LEU A 120 13.53 -5.94 10.66
CA LEU A 120 14.89 -6.11 11.17
C LEU A 120 14.92 -6.89 12.49
N THR A 121 14.09 -6.51 13.46
CA THR A 121 14.04 -7.18 14.77
C THR A 121 13.49 -8.61 14.70
N SER A 122 12.74 -8.93 13.64
CA SER A 122 12.17 -10.26 13.42
C SER A 122 13.01 -11.16 12.53
N LYS A 123 14.16 -10.69 12.00
CA LYS A 123 14.99 -11.41 11.03
C LYS A 123 14.23 -11.83 9.77
N PHE A 124 13.27 -11.01 9.32
CA PHE A 124 12.49 -11.28 8.10
C PHE A 124 13.41 -11.53 6.90
N LYS A 125 13.21 -12.66 6.20
CA LYS A 125 14.01 -13.06 5.01
C LYS A 125 13.19 -13.10 3.72
N GLY A 126 11.88 -12.90 3.83
CA GLY A 126 10.96 -12.92 2.70
C GLY A 126 11.10 -11.70 1.80
N ARG A 127 10.11 -11.54 0.94
CA ARG A 127 10.01 -10.45 -0.04
C ARG A 127 8.87 -9.51 0.32
N VAL A 128 9.02 -8.24 -0.01
CA VAL A 128 7.99 -7.23 0.20
C VAL A 128 7.39 -6.85 -1.15
N LEU A 129 6.08 -6.99 -1.27
CA LEU A 129 5.27 -6.46 -2.35
C LEU A 129 4.39 -5.33 -1.78
N ILE A 130 4.72 -4.10 -2.11
CA ILE A 130 3.87 -2.95 -1.79
C ILE A 130 3.07 -2.55 -3.02
N VAL A 131 1.80 -2.18 -2.80
CA VAL A 131 0.85 -1.91 -3.87
C VAL A 131 0.12 -0.60 -3.55
N GLY A 132 -0.05 0.25 -4.55
CA GLY A 132 -0.84 1.47 -4.41
C GLY A 132 -0.49 2.53 -5.44
N ASP A 133 -1.09 3.71 -5.30
CA ASP A 133 -0.94 4.82 -6.22
C ASP A 133 -0.86 6.13 -5.44
N PHE A 134 0.31 6.78 -5.43
CA PHE A 134 0.54 8.01 -4.65
C PHE A 134 -0.24 9.22 -5.16
N TYR A 135 -0.88 9.13 -6.33
CA TYR A 135 -1.83 10.13 -6.83
C TYR A 135 -3.23 10.02 -6.21
N GLN A 136 -3.50 8.99 -5.39
CA GLN A 136 -4.77 8.81 -4.70
C GLN A 136 -4.76 9.53 -3.34
N LEU A 137 -5.12 8.84 -2.26
CA LEU A 137 -5.17 9.42 -0.93
C LEU A 137 -3.78 9.42 -0.26
N PRO A 138 -3.33 10.56 0.27
CA PRO A 138 -2.09 10.65 1.03
C PRO A 138 -2.26 10.09 2.46
N PRO A 139 -1.17 9.96 3.22
CA PRO A 139 -1.24 9.60 4.63
C PRO A 139 -2.04 10.63 5.44
N VAL A 140 -2.89 10.16 6.34
CA VAL A 140 -3.72 11.02 7.19
C VAL A 140 -2.83 11.78 8.19
N GLN A 141 -2.92 13.12 8.16
CA GLN A 141 -2.26 13.98 9.14
C GLN A 141 -3.23 14.34 10.27
N LYS A 142 -2.74 14.33 11.53
CA LYS A 142 -3.46 14.99 12.63
C LYS A 142 -3.00 16.45 12.68
N GLU A 143 -3.95 17.37 12.76
CA GLU A 143 -3.89 18.84 12.55
C GLU A 143 -2.79 19.65 13.28
N GLN A 144 -1.86 19.04 14.02
CA GLN A 144 -0.89 19.75 14.85
C GLN A 144 0.48 20.03 14.21
N ASN A 145 0.73 19.65 12.95
CA ASN A 145 2.05 19.80 12.30
C ASN A 145 1.97 20.46 10.92
N GLU A 146 1.24 21.57 10.78
CA GLU A 146 1.15 22.34 9.53
C GLU A 146 2.50 22.85 9.01
N SER A 147 3.54 22.93 9.87
CA SER A 147 4.84 23.50 9.52
C SER A 147 5.84 22.53 8.83
N LYS A 148 5.49 21.25 8.62
CA LYS A 148 6.38 20.26 7.96
C LYS A 148 5.75 19.60 6.72
N LEU A 149 4.87 20.34 6.03
CA LEU A 149 3.89 19.81 5.08
C LEU A 149 4.43 18.92 3.94
N PHE A 150 5.71 19.03 3.55
CA PHE A 150 6.21 18.37 2.34
C PHE A 150 7.43 17.45 2.46
N ASN A 151 8.32 17.60 3.45
CA ASN A 151 9.64 16.98 3.28
C ASN A 151 9.71 15.48 3.59
N PHE A 152 8.82 14.93 4.41
CA PHE A 152 8.90 13.50 4.78
C PHE A 152 7.53 12.88 5.06
N LEU A 153 6.46 13.23 4.33
CA LEU A 153 5.16 12.64 4.64
C LEU A 153 5.03 11.21 4.13
N TYR A 154 5.37 10.97 2.86
CA TYR A 154 5.08 9.72 2.19
C TYR A 154 6.07 8.62 2.54
N ALA A 155 5.64 7.36 2.44
CA ALA A 155 6.50 6.20 2.62
C ALA A 155 7.78 6.27 1.77
N PHE A 156 7.70 6.77 0.53
CA PHE A 156 8.85 6.88 -0.38
C PHE A 156 9.91 7.90 0.04
N ASN A 157 9.62 8.77 1.02
CA ASN A 157 10.60 9.71 1.58
C ASN A 157 11.39 9.12 2.76
N SER A 158 11.09 7.90 3.22
CA SER A 158 11.76 7.26 4.35
C SER A 158 13.09 6.60 3.96
N SER A 159 14.06 6.56 4.87
CA SER A 159 15.27 5.72 4.70
C SER A 159 14.90 4.25 4.54
N ALA A 160 13.81 3.82 5.19
CA ALA A 160 13.27 2.49 5.06
C ALA A 160 12.90 2.11 3.62
N TRP A 161 12.33 3.05 2.85
CA TRP A 161 12.02 2.81 1.45
C TRP A 161 13.28 2.62 0.61
N GLU A 162 14.29 3.46 0.84
CA GLU A 162 15.60 3.37 0.16
C GLU A 162 16.28 2.03 0.46
N ASP A 163 16.31 1.62 1.73
CA ASP A 163 16.87 0.33 2.17
C ASP A 163 16.17 -0.88 1.55
N MET A 164 14.85 -0.79 1.34
CA MET A 164 14.08 -1.88 0.75
C MET A 164 14.32 -2.06 -0.75
N LYS A 165 14.92 -1.08 -1.44
CA LYS A 165 15.34 -1.17 -2.85
C LYS A 165 14.29 -1.78 -3.77
N PHE A 166 13.09 -1.18 -3.74
CA PHE A 166 11.97 -1.66 -4.55
C PHE A 166 12.27 -1.55 -6.05
N THR A 167 11.96 -2.61 -6.79
CA THR A 167 11.79 -2.55 -8.24
C THR A 167 10.40 -2.00 -8.53
N ASN A 168 10.34 -0.83 -9.17
CA ASN A 168 9.08 -0.15 -9.47
C ASN A 168 8.47 -0.73 -10.75
N ILE A 169 7.20 -1.11 -10.68
CA ILE A 169 6.42 -1.65 -11.79
C ILE A 169 5.13 -0.86 -11.90
N GLU A 170 4.94 -0.14 -13.00
CA GLU A 170 3.70 0.59 -13.26
C GLU A 170 2.82 -0.17 -14.25
N LEU A 171 1.55 -0.37 -13.89
CA LEU A 171 0.51 -0.89 -14.77
C LEU A 171 -0.16 0.27 -15.52
N LEU A 172 -0.01 0.28 -16.85
CA LEU A 172 -0.51 1.36 -17.71
C LEU A 172 -1.86 1.05 -18.35
N VAL A 173 -2.23 -0.22 -18.48
CA VAL A 173 -3.40 -0.63 -19.26
C VAL A 173 -4.63 -0.78 -18.36
N SER A 174 -5.69 -0.01 -18.64
CA SER A 174 -6.98 -0.14 -17.98
C SER A 174 -7.59 -1.53 -18.17
N LYS A 175 -8.21 -2.06 -17.10
CA LYS A 175 -8.92 -3.35 -17.10
C LYS A 175 -10.40 -3.21 -16.73
N ARG A 176 -10.85 -2.02 -16.30
CA ARG A 176 -12.15 -1.82 -15.63
C ARG A 176 -13.23 -1.21 -16.52
N THR A 177 -12.91 -0.59 -17.66
CA THR A 177 -13.88 0.21 -18.41
C THR A 177 -13.83 -0.04 -19.92
N ASN A 178 -15.00 -0.28 -20.53
CA ASN A 178 -15.20 -0.22 -21.99
C ASN A 178 -15.25 1.23 -22.50
N ASP A 179 -15.51 2.20 -21.61
CA ASP A 179 -15.51 3.63 -21.93
C ASP A 179 -14.09 4.21 -21.85
N LEU A 180 -13.45 4.28 -23.02
CA LEU A 180 -12.13 4.87 -23.19
C LEU A 180 -12.11 6.38 -22.93
N LYS A 181 -13.23 7.09 -23.19
CA LYS A 181 -13.30 8.55 -22.97
C LYS A 181 -13.28 8.84 -21.47
N PHE A 182 -14.10 8.13 -20.70
CA PHE A 182 -14.12 8.26 -19.25
C PHE A 182 -12.77 7.94 -18.62
N TYR A 183 -12.13 6.84 -19.05
CA TYR A 183 -10.82 6.46 -18.53
C TYR A 183 -9.73 7.51 -18.82
N LYS A 184 -9.73 8.10 -20.04
CA LYS A 184 -8.78 9.17 -20.39
C LYS A 184 -8.96 10.39 -19.48
N ILE A 185 -10.21 10.78 -19.21
CA ILE A 185 -10.54 11.88 -18.29
C ILE A 185 -10.01 11.58 -16.88
N LEU A 186 -10.30 10.40 -16.33
CA LEU A 186 -9.79 10.02 -15.00
C LEU A 186 -8.25 9.95 -14.93
N SER A 187 -7.61 9.57 -16.04
CA SER A 187 -6.14 9.50 -16.11
C SER A 187 -5.50 10.89 -16.10
N ARG A 188 -6.14 11.89 -16.70
CA ARG A 188 -5.73 13.30 -16.65
C ARG A 188 -5.99 13.91 -15.28
N LEU A 189 -7.16 13.63 -14.71
CA LEU A 189 -7.52 14.03 -13.34
C LEU A 189 -6.50 13.50 -12.31
N ARG A 190 -6.02 12.25 -12.47
CA ARG A 190 -4.99 11.64 -11.61
C ARG A 190 -3.73 12.51 -11.49
N VAL A 191 -3.31 13.17 -12.56
CA VAL A 191 -2.09 14.01 -12.60
C VAL A 191 -2.38 15.50 -12.45
N GLY A 192 -3.65 15.88 -12.26
CA GLY A 192 -4.08 17.27 -12.12
C GLY A 192 -4.13 18.05 -13.43
N GLU A 193 -4.18 17.37 -14.58
CA GLU A 193 -4.37 18.00 -15.89
C GLU A 193 -5.86 18.26 -16.14
N LEU A 194 -6.29 19.50 -15.99
CA LEU A 194 -7.68 19.93 -16.14
C LEU A 194 -7.85 20.76 -17.41
N ASP A 195 -8.90 20.52 -18.18
CA ASP A 195 -9.31 21.38 -19.30
C ASP A 195 -10.84 21.49 -19.40
N ASP A 196 -11.28 22.37 -20.30
CA ASP A 196 -12.70 22.67 -20.51
C ASP A 196 -13.50 21.43 -20.95
N GLU A 197 -12.90 20.54 -21.77
CA GLU A 197 -13.56 19.29 -22.19
C GLU A 197 -13.82 18.38 -20.98
N MET A 198 -12.81 18.22 -20.12
CA MET A 198 -12.90 17.40 -18.92
C MET A 198 -13.97 17.96 -17.96
N MET A 199 -13.96 19.27 -17.72
CA MET A 199 -14.94 19.93 -16.85
C MET A 199 -16.36 19.79 -17.39
N ALA A 200 -16.56 20.02 -18.68
CA ALA A 200 -17.86 19.84 -19.33
C ALA A 200 -18.35 18.39 -19.23
N TYR A 201 -17.45 17.41 -19.39
CA TYR A 201 -17.81 16.00 -19.24
C TYR A 201 -18.20 15.66 -17.80
N ILE A 202 -17.45 16.12 -16.78
CA ILE A 202 -17.81 15.87 -15.38
C ILE A 202 -19.17 16.54 -15.04
N GLU A 203 -19.41 17.76 -15.50
CA GLU A 203 -20.70 18.44 -15.30
C GLU A 203 -21.85 17.68 -15.98
N SER A 204 -21.59 17.05 -17.14
CA SER A 204 -22.59 16.21 -17.81
C SER A 204 -22.98 14.95 -17.03
N LEU A 205 -22.16 14.52 -16.07
CA LEU A 205 -22.46 13.39 -15.17
C LEU A 205 -23.26 13.82 -13.93
N ARG A 206 -23.55 15.12 -13.78
CA ARG A 206 -24.37 15.62 -12.69
C ARG A 206 -25.78 15.08 -12.81
N VAL A 207 -26.25 14.45 -11.75
CA VAL A 207 -27.63 14.01 -11.60
C VAL A 207 -28.30 14.95 -10.61
N ASP A 208 -29.48 15.46 -10.93
CA ASP A 208 -30.29 16.20 -9.96
C ASP A 208 -30.61 15.29 -8.77
N ALA A 209 -30.74 15.89 -7.59
CA ALA A 209 -30.78 15.20 -6.29
C ALA A 209 -31.47 13.84 -6.35
N ILE A 210 -30.74 12.79 -5.94
CA ILE A 210 -31.28 11.45 -5.76
C ILE A 210 -32.39 11.56 -4.70
N GLU A 211 -33.66 11.38 -5.09
CA GLU A 211 -34.72 11.11 -4.12
C GLU A 211 -34.33 9.82 -3.39
N PRO A 212 -34.10 9.86 -2.06
CA PRO A 212 -33.78 8.64 -1.33
C PRO A 212 -35.01 7.74 -1.30
N ASP A 213 -34.88 6.51 -1.82
CA ASP A 213 -35.81 5.40 -1.57
C ASP A 213 -35.91 5.07 -0.07
#